data_AF-A0MNV0-F1
#
_entry.id   AF-A0MNV0-F1
#
_cell.length_a   1.000
_cell.length_b   1.000
_cell.length_c   1.000
_cell.angle_alpha   90.00
_cell.angle_beta   90.00
_cell.angle_gamma   90.00
#
_symmetry.space_group_name_H-M   'P 1'
#
loop_
_entity.id
_entity.type
_entity.pdbx_description
1 polymer ?
#
loop_
_entity_poly.entity_id
_entity_poly.type
_entity_poly.pdbx_seq_one_letter_code
_entity_poly.pdbx_strand_id
1 'polypeptide(L)'
;GLKGGFGTIRAGSLNSPLKNTKDNVNAWESGKFTGNVLEISGMAKREHRYLSVRYDSPEFAGFSGSVQYAPKDNSGSNGESYHVGLNYRNNGFFAQYAGLFQRYGEGTKKIEYVYSIPSLFVEKLQVHRLVGGYDNNALYVSVAAQQQDAKLYGARRANSHNSQTEVAATAAYRFG
;
A
#
# COMPACT_ATOMS: atom_id res chain seq x y z
N GLY A 1 -14.65 16.17 2.23
CA GLY A 1 -13.49 16.61 1.42
C GLY A 1 -13.93 17.68 0.45
N LEU A 2 -12.98 18.34 -0.22
CA LEU A 2 -13.22 19.40 -1.20
C LEU A 2 -12.55 19.02 -2.53
N LYS A 3 -13.17 19.39 -3.65
CA LYS A 3 -12.66 19.14 -5.01
C LYS A 3 -12.82 20.39 -5.86
N GLY A 4 -11.80 20.70 -6.66
CA GLY A 4 -11.81 21.83 -7.59
C GLY A 4 -10.68 21.73 -8.61
N GLY A 5 -10.37 22.83 -9.31
CA GLY A 5 -9.24 22.88 -10.26
C GLY A 5 -7.88 22.58 -9.63
N PHE A 6 -7.75 22.75 -8.31
CA PHE A 6 -6.56 22.40 -7.54
C PHE A 6 -6.39 20.89 -7.31
N GLY A 7 -7.37 20.05 -7.66
CA GLY A 7 -7.40 18.63 -7.33
C GLY A 7 -8.42 18.32 -6.24
N THR A 8 -8.14 17.31 -5.42
CA THR A 8 -9.03 16.84 -4.37
C THR A 8 -8.32 16.74 -3.03
N ILE A 9 -8.90 17.29 -1.97
CA ILE A 9 -8.43 17.11 -0.59
C ILE A 9 -9.49 16.39 0.24
N ARG A 10 -9.09 15.36 0.99
CA ARG A 10 -9.96 14.52 1.80
C ARG A 10 -9.36 14.32 3.18
N ALA A 11 -10.23 14.21 4.18
CA ALA A 11 -9.87 13.80 5.53
C ALA A 11 -10.88 12.75 5.99
N GLY A 12 -10.42 11.72 6.71
CA GLY A 12 -11.26 10.64 7.23
C GLY A 12 -10.54 9.30 7.22
N SER A 13 -11.29 8.20 7.33
CA SER A 13 -10.74 6.86 7.08
C SER A 13 -10.59 6.67 5.58
N LEU A 14 -9.36 6.70 5.07
CA LEU A 14 -9.05 6.71 3.64
C LEU A 14 -8.12 5.55 3.28
N ASN A 15 -8.35 4.92 2.12
CA ASN A 15 -7.41 3.96 1.54
C ASN A 15 -6.05 4.63 1.29
N SER A 16 -4.96 3.94 1.61
CA SER A 16 -3.61 4.37 1.23
C SER A 16 -3.40 4.31 -0.29
N PRO A 17 -2.45 5.08 -0.85
CA PRO A 17 -1.93 4.88 -2.20
C PRO A 17 -1.58 3.42 -2.50
N LEU A 18 -0.95 2.72 -1.54
CA LEU A 18 -0.62 1.30 -1.69
C LEU A 18 -1.89 0.46 -1.86
N LYS A 19 -2.90 0.67 -1.02
CA LYS A 19 -4.20 0.00 -1.13
C LYS A 19 -4.93 0.31 -2.45
N ASN A 20 -4.75 1.50 -3.02
CA ASN A 20 -5.37 1.85 -4.30
C ASN A 20 -4.75 1.11 -5.49
N THR A 21 -3.57 0.52 -5.34
CA THR A 21 -3.00 -0.34 -6.39
C THR A 21 -3.57 -1.76 -6.37
N LYS A 22 -4.38 -2.13 -5.35
CA LYS A 22 -4.93 -3.48 -5.16
C LYS A 22 -5.57 -4.01 -6.43
N ASP A 23 -6.41 -3.20 -7.08
CA ASP A 23 -7.20 -3.66 -8.23
C ASP A 23 -6.31 -4.11 -9.40
N ASN A 24 -5.10 -3.56 -9.51
CA ASN A 24 -4.12 -3.96 -10.51
C ASN A 24 -3.17 -5.08 -10.04
N VAL A 25 -3.26 -5.52 -8.78
CA VAL A 25 -2.40 -6.58 -8.20
C VAL A 25 -3.20 -7.84 -7.89
N ASN A 26 -4.39 -7.70 -7.32
CA ASN A 26 -5.24 -8.79 -6.86
C ASN A 26 -6.67 -8.55 -7.33
N ALA A 27 -7.00 -9.12 -8.50
CA ALA A 27 -8.32 -9.06 -9.11
C ALA A 27 -9.26 -10.21 -8.67
N TRP A 28 -8.82 -11.03 -7.71
CA TRP A 28 -9.55 -12.20 -7.25
C TRP A 28 -10.44 -11.86 -6.05
N GLU A 29 -11.57 -12.55 -5.96
CA GLU A 29 -12.49 -12.48 -4.83
C GLU A 29 -12.55 -13.85 -4.15
N SER A 30 -12.41 -13.90 -2.83
CA SER A 30 -12.52 -15.13 -2.07
C SER A 30 -13.13 -14.93 -0.69
N GLY A 31 -13.40 -16.04 0.01
CA GLY A 31 -13.85 -16.00 1.40
C GLY A 31 -12.70 -15.68 2.36
N LYS A 32 -13.05 -15.19 3.55
CA LYS A 32 -12.09 -14.80 4.61
C LYS A 32 -10.98 -15.84 4.89
N PHE A 33 -11.27 -17.13 4.75
CA PHE A 33 -10.35 -18.22 5.08
C PHE A 33 -9.59 -18.78 3.88
N THR A 34 -9.88 -18.34 2.65
CA THR A 34 -9.31 -18.90 1.42
C THR A 34 -8.43 -17.93 0.65
N GLY A 35 -8.35 -16.66 1.05
CA GLY A 35 -7.56 -15.64 0.35
C GLY A 35 -6.06 -15.92 0.24
N ASN A 36 -5.48 -16.75 1.11
CA ASN A 36 -4.06 -17.13 0.99
C ASN A 36 -3.76 -18.10 -0.17
N VAL A 37 -4.80 -18.70 -0.76
CA VAL A 37 -4.68 -19.68 -1.84
C VAL A 37 -5.41 -19.22 -3.10
N LEU A 38 -6.57 -18.58 -2.94
CA LEU A 38 -7.42 -18.14 -4.04
C LEU A 38 -7.16 -16.70 -4.49
N GLU A 39 -6.29 -15.96 -3.80
CA GLU A 39 -5.96 -14.57 -4.11
C GLU A 39 -4.46 -14.29 -4.02
N ILE A 40 -4.05 -13.12 -4.48
CA ILE A 40 -2.68 -12.60 -4.30
C ILE A 40 -2.63 -11.83 -2.97
N SER A 41 -2.79 -12.55 -1.85
CA SER A 41 -2.91 -11.93 -0.52
C SER A 41 -1.57 -11.51 0.10
N GLY A 42 -0.45 -12.10 -0.34
CA GLY A 42 0.89 -11.82 0.18
C GLY A 42 1.25 -10.34 0.08
N MET A 43 1.11 -9.78 -1.12
CA MET A 43 1.38 -8.36 -1.38
C MET A 43 0.38 -7.44 -0.67
N ALA A 44 -0.85 -7.91 -0.41
CA ALA A 44 -1.92 -7.12 0.21
C ALA A 44 -1.74 -6.88 1.72
N LYS A 45 -0.77 -7.54 2.37
CA LYS A 45 -0.52 -7.44 3.83
C LYS A 45 -0.29 -6.02 4.34
N ARG A 46 0.12 -5.08 3.48
CA ARG A 46 0.42 -3.68 3.80
C ARG A 46 -0.66 -2.71 3.31
N GLU A 47 -1.77 -3.22 2.78
CA GLU A 47 -2.84 -2.41 2.21
C GLU A 47 -3.89 -2.03 3.26
N HIS A 48 -3.68 -0.89 3.91
CA HIS A 48 -4.56 -0.42 4.98
C HIS A 48 -5.35 0.84 4.62
N ARG A 49 -6.35 1.11 5.47
CA ARG A 49 -7.02 2.41 5.55
C ARG A 49 -6.48 3.14 6.77
N TYR A 50 -6.26 4.44 6.63
CA TYR A 50 -5.74 5.28 7.70
C TYR A 50 -6.69 6.44 7.99
N LEU A 51 -6.86 6.78 9.26
CA LEU A 51 -7.49 8.04 9.65
C LEU A 51 -6.51 9.19 9.38
N SER A 52 -6.70 9.83 8.23
CA SER A 52 -5.64 10.59 7.57
C SER A 52 -6.19 11.74 6.74
N VAL A 53 -5.28 12.60 6.28
CA VAL A 53 -5.55 13.63 5.27
C VAL A 53 -4.82 13.22 3.99
N ARG A 54 -5.48 13.38 2.84
CA ARG A 54 -4.97 13.03 1.52
C ARG A 54 -5.26 14.13 0.52
N TYR A 55 -4.26 14.42 -0.30
CA TYR A 55 -4.38 15.21 -1.51
C TYR A 55 -4.19 14.31 -2.73
N ASP A 56 -5.04 14.51 -3.74
CA ASP A 56 -4.93 13.90 -5.06
C ASP A 56 -4.88 15.02 -6.11
N SER A 57 -3.85 15.01 -6.96
CA SER A 57 -3.69 16.03 -7.99
C SER A 57 -4.72 15.86 -9.12
N PRO A 58 -5.01 16.93 -9.89
CA PRO A 58 -5.60 16.75 -11.21
C PRO A 58 -4.75 15.83 -12.08
N GLU A 59 -5.37 15.27 -13.11
CA GLU A 59 -4.64 14.60 -14.17
C GLU A 59 -4.03 15.62 -15.11
N PHE A 60 -2.76 15.44 -15.48
CA PHE A 60 -2.06 16.26 -16.45
C PHE A 60 -1.20 15.37 -17.36
N ALA A 61 -1.49 15.39 -18.67
CA ALA A 61 -0.80 14.56 -19.67
C ALA A 61 -0.74 13.06 -19.30
N GLY A 62 -1.83 12.52 -18.76
CA GLY A 62 -1.93 11.13 -18.31
C GLY A 62 -1.31 10.86 -16.93
N PHE A 63 -0.63 11.83 -16.31
CA PHE A 63 -0.07 11.70 -14.97
C PHE A 63 -1.04 12.18 -13.89
N SER A 64 -1.11 11.45 -12.78
CA SER A 64 -1.76 11.92 -11.55
C SER A 64 -0.99 11.46 -10.31
N GLY A 65 -1.01 12.27 -9.26
CA GLY A 65 -0.28 12.03 -8.02
C GLY A 65 -1.20 12.03 -6.81
N SER A 66 -0.74 11.40 -5.74
CA SER A 66 -1.38 11.46 -4.43
C SER A 66 -0.34 11.52 -3.32
N VAL A 67 -0.63 12.32 -2.30
CA VAL A 67 0.13 12.37 -1.05
C VAL A 67 -0.83 12.27 0.11
N GLN A 68 -0.51 11.44 1.09
CA GLN A 68 -1.36 11.18 2.24
C GLN A 68 -0.52 11.11 3.51
N TYR A 69 -1.05 11.69 4.57
CA TYR A 69 -0.42 11.73 5.88
C TYR A 69 -1.39 11.25 6.95
N ALA A 70 -0.96 10.26 7.72
CA ALA A 70 -1.66 9.81 8.92
C ALA A 70 -0.95 10.36 10.16
N PRO A 71 -1.58 11.27 10.92
CA PRO A 71 -0.99 11.84 12.13
C PRO A 71 -0.69 10.78 13.20
N LYS A 72 0.33 11.05 14.03
CA LYS A 72 0.71 10.21 15.17
C LYS A 72 -0.45 9.94 16.12
N ASP A 73 -1.19 10.98 16.51
CA ASP A 73 -2.27 10.83 17.50
C ASP A 73 -3.45 10.00 16.95
N ASN A 74 -3.61 9.95 15.62
CA ASN A 74 -4.58 9.07 14.97
C ASN A 74 -4.08 7.63 14.80
N SER A 75 -2.77 7.40 14.91
CA SER A 75 -2.10 6.12 14.63
C SER A 75 -1.56 5.44 15.89
N GLY A 76 -1.65 6.11 17.05
CA GLY A 76 -1.24 5.60 18.36
C GLY A 76 0.24 5.18 18.39
N SER A 77 0.49 3.95 18.86
CA SER A 77 1.85 3.38 18.98
C SER A 77 2.57 3.18 17.64
N ASN A 78 1.84 3.19 16.51
CA ASN A 78 2.44 3.04 15.18
C ASN A 78 3.04 4.36 14.66
N GLY A 79 2.87 5.46 15.40
CA GLY A 79 3.39 6.77 14.98
C GLY A 79 2.82 7.26 13.67
N GLU A 80 3.33 8.39 13.22
CA GLU A 80 2.95 9.01 11.95
C GLU A 80 3.41 8.18 10.73
N SER A 81 2.63 8.24 9.66
CA SER A 81 2.98 7.60 8.38
C SER A 81 2.71 8.52 7.19
N TYR A 82 3.54 8.34 6.17
CA TYR A 82 3.56 9.11 4.94
C TYR A 82 3.35 8.15 3.78
N HIS A 83 2.45 8.53 2.88
CA HIS A 83 2.10 7.72 1.74
C HIS A 83 2.13 8.56 0.48
N VAL A 84 2.68 8.00 -0.58
CA VAL A 84 2.77 8.65 -1.88
C VAL A 84 2.28 7.71 -2.96
N GLY A 85 1.66 8.25 -3.99
CA GLY A 85 1.27 7.50 -5.17
C GLY A 85 1.49 8.34 -6.42
N LEU A 86 1.95 7.71 -7.49
CA LEU A 86 2.09 8.30 -8.82
C LEU A 86 1.48 7.33 -9.82
N ASN A 87 0.62 7.83 -10.71
CA ASN A 87 -0.01 7.05 -11.76
C ASN A 87 0.27 7.69 -13.11
N TYR A 88 0.37 6.86 -14.13
CA TYR A 88 0.39 7.24 -15.53
C TYR A 88 -0.57 6.33 -16.30
N ARG A 89 -1.38 6.89 -17.19
CA ARG A 89 -2.23 6.13 -18.11
C ARG A 89 -2.21 6.75 -19.50
N ASN A 90 -2.04 5.92 -20.53
CA ASN A 90 -2.09 6.34 -21.92
C ASN A 90 -2.49 5.15 -22.83
N ASN A 91 -3.57 5.31 -23.60
CA ASN A 91 -4.01 4.34 -24.62
C ASN A 91 -4.07 2.87 -24.14
N GLY A 92 -4.60 2.64 -22.93
CA GLY A 92 -4.70 1.32 -22.32
C GLY A 92 -3.49 0.91 -21.49
N PHE A 93 -2.29 1.44 -21.78
CA PHE A 93 -1.13 1.23 -20.91
C PHE A 93 -1.29 2.02 -19.61
N PHE A 94 -0.89 1.41 -18.51
CA PHE A 94 -0.85 2.07 -17.22
C PHE A 94 0.43 1.71 -16.45
N ALA A 95 0.85 2.64 -15.60
CA ALA A 95 1.89 2.43 -14.61
C ALA A 95 1.50 3.12 -13.31
N GLN A 96 1.74 2.47 -12.18
CA GLN A 96 1.45 2.98 -10.84
C GLN A 96 2.63 2.71 -9.92
N TYR A 97 3.08 3.73 -9.22
CA TYR A 97 3.97 3.62 -8.10
C TYR A 97 3.23 3.99 -6.82
N ALA A 98 3.41 3.21 -5.76
CA ALA A 98 2.93 3.53 -4.43
C ALA A 98 4.03 3.31 -3.39
N GLY A 99 4.20 4.29 -2.51
CA GLY A 99 5.16 4.27 -1.43
C GLY A 99 4.49 4.47 -0.07
N LEU A 100 4.98 3.76 0.93
CA LEU A 100 4.66 3.94 2.34
C LEU A 100 5.98 4.14 3.09
N PHE A 101 6.03 5.14 3.96
CA PHE A 101 7.05 5.26 4.99
C PHE A 101 6.39 5.46 6.36
N GLN A 102 6.83 4.69 7.35
CA GLN A 102 6.36 4.78 8.71
C GLN A 102 7.52 4.63 9.69
N ARG A 103 7.66 5.60 10.59
CA ARG A 103 8.78 5.65 11.53
C ARG A 103 8.75 4.47 12.51
N TYR A 104 7.57 4.13 13.02
CA TYR A 104 7.32 3.00 13.91
C TYR A 104 6.32 2.05 13.22
N GLY A 105 6.81 1.10 12.43
CA GLY A 105 5.98 0.36 11.47
C GLY A 105 4.84 -0.43 12.09
N GLU A 106 3.75 -0.58 11.32
CA GLU A 106 2.65 -1.50 11.62
C GLU A 106 3.14 -2.96 11.71
N GLY A 107 2.90 -3.60 12.85
CA GLY A 107 3.35 -4.96 13.14
C GLY A 107 3.58 -5.25 14.62
N THR A 108 3.53 -4.23 15.47
CA THR A 108 3.60 -4.39 16.92
C THR A 108 2.68 -3.43 17.62
N LYS A 109 1.50 -3.92 18.00
CA LYS A 109 0.77 -3.29 19.11
C LYS A 109 1.73 -3.23 20.29
N LYS A 110 1.80 -2.09 20.99
CA LYS A 110 2.05 -2.14 22.43
C LYS A 110 0.92 -3.02 22.99
N ILE A 111 1.19 -4.30 23.24
CA ILE A 111 0.35 -5.04 24.17
C ILE A 111 0.77 -4.51 25.53
N GLU A 112 -0.06 -3.60 26.06
CA GLU A 112 0.00 -3.24 27.46
C GLU A 112 -0.44 -4.48 28.25
N TYR A 113 0.55 -5.15 28.86
CA TYR A 113 0.46 -6.22 29.85
C TYR A 113 -0.61 -7.30 29.64
N VAL A 114 -0.22 -8.45 29.06
CA VAL A 114 -0.50 -9.81 29.59
C VAL A 114 0.50 -10.77 28.92
N TYR A 115 1.43 -11.33 29.71
CA TYR A 115 2.47 -12.33 29.37
C TYR A 115 3.61 -11.92 28.40
N SER A 116 4.82 -12.10 28.91
CA SER A 116 6.15 -11.76 28.41
C SER A 116 6.55 -12.41 27.08
N ILE A 117 6.03 -11.93 25.95
CA ILE A 117 6.66 -12.15 24.64
C ILE A 117 7.01 -10.78 24.08
N PRO A 118 8.29 -10.42 23.88
CA PRO A 118 8.62 -9.19 23.20
C PRO A 118 8.05 -9.27 21.78
N SER A 119 6.99 -8.53 21.52
CA SER A 119 6.53 -8.28 20.16
C SER A 119 7.73 -7.65 19.44
N LEU A 120 8.20 -8.24 18.33
CA LEU A 120 9.34 -7.70 17.59
C LEU A 120 8.91 -6.42 16.89
N PHE A 121 9.15 -5.27 17.51
CA PHE A 121 8.78 -3.97 16.96
C PHE A 121 9.60 -3.72 15.69
N VAL A 122 9.02 -3.02 14.72
CA VAL A 122 9.75 -2.60 13.52
C VAL A 122 9.84 -1.09 13.44
N GLU A 123 11.02 -0.59 13.09
CA GLU A 123 11.27 0.82 12.85
C GLU A 123 11.63 1.05 11.39
N LYS A 124 11.35 2.26 10.90
CA LYS A 124 11.68 2.71 9.54
C LYS A 124 11.10 1.77 8.48
N LEU A 125 9.85 1.37 8.67
CA LEU A 125 9.14 0.56 7.68
C LEU A 125 8.99 1.38 6.40
N GLN A 126 9.50 0.85 5.31
CA GLN A 126 9.28 1.38 3.97
C GLN A 126 8.71 0.27 3.09
N VAL A 127 7.72 0.61 2.27
CA VAL A 127 7.15 -0.29 1.27
C VAL A 127 7.07 0.47 -0.04
N HIS A 128 7.60 -0.14 -1.09
CA HIS A 128 7.62 0.39 -2.43
C HIS A 128 6.94 -0.63 -3.34
N ARG A 129 5.94 -0.19 -4.10
CA ARG A 129 5.27 -1.03 -5.08
C ARG A 129 5.24 -0.34 -6.43
N LEU A 130 5.62 -1.08 -7.46
CA LEU A 130 5.46 -0.70 -8.86
C LEU A 130 4.52 -1.69 -9.52
N VAL A 131 3.52 -1.17 -10.22
CA VAL A 131 2.56 -1.96 -11.01
C VAL A 131 2.52 -1.39 -12.42
N GLY A 132 2.59 -2.23 -13.43
CA GLY A 132 2.51 -1.82 -14.83
C GLY A 132 1.74 -2.83 -15.65
N GLY A 133 1.06 -2.35 -16.68
CA GLY A 133 0.20 -3.22 -17.45
C GLY A 133 -0.48 -2.56 -18.63
N TYR A 134 -1.42 -3.31 -19.19
CA TYR A 134 -2.29 -2.93 -20.28
C TYR A 134 -3.72 -3.36 -19.97
N ASP A 135 -4.66 -2.45 -20.11
CA ASP A 135 -6.09 -2.65 -19.86
C ASP A 135 -6.88 -1.92 -20.94
N ASN A 136 -7.15 -2.62 -22.05
CA ASN A 136 -8.00 -2.16 -23.15
C ASN A 136 -8.32 -3.30 -24.14
N ASN A 137 -9.32 -3.12 -25.01
CA ASN A 137 -9.63 -4.03 -26.13
C ASN A 137 -9.77 -5.50 -25.73
N ALA A 138 -10.55 -5.79 -24.68
CA ALA A 138 -10.79 -7.12 -24.11
C ALA A 138 -9.58 -7.80 -23.44
N LEU A 139 -8.38 -7.22 -23.51
CA LEU A 139 -7.18 -7.75 -22.88
C LEU A 139 -6.83 -6.95 -21.62
N TYR A 140 -6.60 -7.68 -20.54
CA TYR A 140 -6.01 -7.15 -19.31
C TYR A 140 -4.73 -7.91 -18.99
N VAL A 141 -3.65 -7.18 -18.75
CA VAL A 141 -2.37 -7.72 -18.26
C VAL A 141 -1.83 -6.77 -17.21
N SER A 142 -1.38 -7.31 -16.09
CA SER A 142 -0.71 -6.54 -15.04
C SER A 142 0.44 -7.32 -14.44
N VAL A 143 1.54 -6.62 -14.16
CA VAL A 143 2.70 -7.12 -13.44
C VAL A 143 3.01 -6.15 -12.30
N ALA A 144 3.22 -6.70 -11.12
CA ALA A 144 3.51 -5.96 -9.91
C ALA A 144 4.79 -6.47 -9.25
N ALA A 145 5.57 -5.53 -8.69
CA ALA A 145 6.69 -5.81 -7.81
C ALA A 145 6.54 -4.99 -6.53
N GLN A 146 6.75 -5.61 -5.38
CA GLN A 146 6.72 -4.97 -4.07
C GLN A 146 8.00 -5.28 -3.31
N GLN A 147 8.64 -4.24 -2.80
CA GLN A 147 9.79 -4.31 -1.91
C GLN A 147 9.39 -3.72 -0.56
N GLN A 148 9.71 -4.41 0.52
CA GLN A 148 9.54 -3.90 1.88
C GLN A 148 10.81 -4.04 2.68
N ASP A 149 11.16 -3.01 3.44
CA ASP A 149 12.29 -3.02 4.36
C ASP A 149 11.90 -2.43 5.70
N ALA A 150 12.48 -2.96 6.77
CA ALA A 150 12.33 -2.45 8.12
C ALA A 150 13.53 -2.84 8.99
N LYS A 151 13.65 -2.21 10.16
CA LYS A 151 14.60 -2.61 11.20
C LYS A 151 13.89 -3.23 12.37
N LEU A 152 14.39 -4.36 12.87
CA LEU A 152 13.90 -4.98 14.10
C LEU A 152 14.31 -4.16 15.33
N TYR A 153 13.37 -3.96 16.25
CA TYR A 153 13.54 -3.28 17.51
C TYR A 153 13.36 -4.28 18.66
N GLY A 154 14.42 -4.48 19.46
CA GLY A 154 14.42 -5.42 20.57
C GLY A 154 15.80 -5.61 21.22
N ALA A 155 15.81 -6.06 22.49
CA ALA A 155 16.97 -6.05 23.39
C ALA A 155 18.10 -7.05 23.09
N ARG A 156 17.93 -7.99 22.15
CA ARG A 156 18.96 -9.01 21.81
C ARG A 156 19.52 -8.95 20.38
N ARG A 157 18.82 -8.26 19.46
CA ARG A 157 19.23 -8.05 18.05
C ARG A 157 18.68 -6.71 17.54
N ALA A 158 19.02 -5.64 18.24
CA ALA A 158 18.61 -4.29 17.85
C ALA A 158 19.16 -3.96 16.44
N ASN A 159 18.34 -3.34 15.60
CA ASN A 159 18.69 -2.83 14.27
C ASN A 159 18.99 -3.87 13.18
N SER A 160 18.65 -5.15 13.35
CA SER A 160 18.75 -6.11 12.26
C SER A 160 17.86 -5.69 11.09
N HIS A 161 18.44 -5.59 9.90
CA HIS A 161 17.70 -5.30 8.67
C HIS A 161 16.80 -6.48 8.32
N ASN A 162 15.55 -6.19 7.97
CA ASN A 162 14.58 -7.15 7.48
C ASN A 162 14.04 -6.66 6.14
N SER A 163 14.02 -7.54 5.15
CA SER A 163 13.73 -7.20 3.77
C SER A 163 12.97 -8.33 3.11
N GLN A 164 12.00 -8.01 2.27
CA GLN A 164 11.25 -8.98 1.47
C GLN A 164 10.87 -8.37 0.13
N THR A 165 11.06 -9.15 -0.93
CA THR A 165 10.61 -8.82 -2.29
C THR A 165 9.53 -9.80 -2.72
N GLU A 166 8.46 -9.29 -3.30
CA GLU A 166 7.33 -10.06 -3.84
C GLU A 166 7.02 -9.59 -5.26
N VAL A 167 6.66 -10.52 -6.14
CA VAL A 167 6.22 -10.21 -7.51
C VAL A 167 4.92 -10.94 -7.81
N ALA A 168 4.07 -10.34 -8.63
CA ALA A 168 2.82 -10.93 -9.10
C ALA A 168 2.58 -10.57 -10.56
N ALA A 169 1.92 -11.47 -11.29
CA ALA A 169 1.47 -11.22 -12.64
C ALA A 169 0.04 -11.77 -12.82
N THR A 170 -0.78 -11.07 -13.58
CA THR A 170 -2.15 -11.48 -13.90
C THR A 170 -2.42 -11.13 -15.36
N ALA A 171 -3.05 -12.05 -16.09
CA ALA A 171 -3.55 -11.82 -17.43
C ALA A 171 -4.99 -12.34 -17.53
N ALA A 172 -5.84 -11.61 -18.23
CA ALA A 172 -7.22 -11.97 -18.49
C ALA A 172 -7.63 -11.52 -19.89
N TYR A 173 -8.54 -12.26 -20.50
CA TYR A 173 -9.12 -11.94 -21.80
C TYR A 173 -10.64 -12.09 -21.73
N ARG A 174 -11.37 -11.07 -22.20
CA ARG A 174 -12.83 -11.08 -22.24
C ARG A 174 -13.32 -11.73 -23.53
N PHE A 175 -14.17 -12.74 -23.38
CA PHE A 175 -14.91 -13.36 -24.47
C PHE A 175 -16.39 -12.97 -24.36
N GLY A 176 -16.84 -12.05 -25.23
CA GLY A 176 -18.25 -11.60 -25.27
C GLY A 176 -18.52 -10.34 -24.48
#